data_AF-A0A2K2RC29-F1
#
_entry.id   AF-A0A2K2RC29-F1
#
_cell.length_a   1.000
_cell.length_b   1.000
_cell.length_c   1.000
_cell.angle_alpha   90.00
_cell.angle_beta   90.00
_cell.angle_gamma   90.00
#
_symmetry.space_group_name_H-M   'P 1'
#
loop_
_entity.id
_entity.type
_entity.pdbx_description
1 polymer ?
#
loop_
_entity_poly.entity_id
_entity_poly.type
_entity_poly.pdbx_seq_one_letter_code
_entity_poly.pdbx_strand_id
1 'polypeptide(L)'
;MMAPDELDVGISVEMTVLQWHHIDGGVDNEVSTAVEDGRDDIIETGHAVREAGWSQVAGWIAGVPGSGRWPPNDERATVTLSRKQWRFVVRVLDHWESVGRPAGDREFWPVLRGIILAGVGDEPA
;
A
#
# COMPACT_ATOMS: atom_id res chain seq x y z
N MET A 1 29.30 -3.06 15.67
CA MET A 1 29.13 -2.79 14.24
C MET A 1 27.97 -3.66 13.79
N MET A 2 26.76 -3.11 13.74
CA MET A 2 25.58 -3.81 13.22
C MET A 2 25.40 -3.39 11.75
N ALA A 3 25.08 -4.36 10.88
CA ALA A 3 24.97 -4.14 9.45
C ALA A 3 23.73 -3.29 9.13
N PRO A 4 23.74 -2.48 8.06
CA PRO A 4 22.62 -1.62 7.69
C PRO A 4 21.37 -2.36 7.16
N ASP A 5 21.24 -3.67 7.41
CA ASP A 5 20.24 -4.57 6.83
C ASP A 5 19.45 -5.38 7.88
N GLU A 6 19.73 -5.17 9.16
CA GLU A 6 18.92 -5.64 10.30
C GLU A 6 18.20 -4.38 10.85
N LEU A 7 16.95 -4.01 10.56
CA LEU A 7 15.71 -4.75 10.40
C LEU A 7 14.68 -3.84 9.66
N ASP A 8 14.67 -3.83 8.32
CA ASP A 8 13.42 -3.48 7.60
C ASP A 8 12.56 -4.74 7.55
N VAL A 9 12.28 -5.32 8.73
CA VAL A 9 11.38 -6.46 8.87
C VAL A 9 10.05 -5.99 8.31
N GLY A 10 9.70 -6.55 7.15
CA GLY A 10 8.46 -6.24 6.47
C GLY A 10 7.31 -6.39 7.46
N ILE A 11 6.49 -5.36 7.54
CA ILE A 11 5.32 -5.36 8.41
C ILE A 11 4.20 -6.00 7.62
N SER A 12 3.68 -7.10 8.13
CA SER A 12 2.56 -7.80 7.53
C SER A 12 1.25 -7.25 8.08
N VAL A 13 0.36 -6.83 7.19
CA VAL A 13 -0.98 -6.37 7.55
C VAL A 13 -2.00 -7.26 6.85
N GLU A 14 -2.88 -7.88 7.64
CA GLU A 14 -3.98 -8.68 7.14
C GLU A 14 -5.22 -7.80 6.91
N MET A 15 -5.81 -7.90 5.72
CA MET A 15 -6.94 -7.09 5.28
C MET A 15 -7.79 -7.89 4.28
N THR A 16 -8.99 -7.43 3.95
CA THR A 16 -9.74 -8.02 2.83
C THR A 16 -9.14 -7.59 1.50
N VAL A 17 -9.35 -8.37 0.44
CA VAL A 17 -8.94 -7.99 -0.93
C VAL A 17 -9.57 -6.65 -1.33
N LEU A 18 -10.81 -6.37 -0.91
CA LEU A 18 -11.45 -5.07 -1.13
C LEU A 18 -10.67 -3.92 -0.48
N GLN A 19 -10.23 -4.09 0.77
CA GLN A 19 -9.42 -3.09 1.47
C GLN A 19 -8.09 -2.85 0.75
N TRP A 20 -7.46 -3.92 0.25
CA TRP A 20 -6.27 -3.79 -0.59
C TRP A 20 -6.57 -3.03 -1.89
N HIS A 21 -7.68 -3.30 -2.58
CA HIS A 21 -8.06 -2.57 -3.80
C HIS A 21 -8.21 -1.06 -3.56
N HIS A 22 -8.72 -0.67 -2.40
CA HIS A 22 -8.79 0.75 -2.04
C HIS A 22 -7.41 1.36 -1.76
N ILE A 23 -6.50 0.62 -1.11
CA ILE A 23 -5.10 1.04 -0.96
C ILE A 23 -4.45 1.19 -2.35
N ASP A 24 -4.55 0.18 -3.20
CA ASP A 24 -3.98 0.17 -4.55
C ASP A 24 -4.51 1.34 -5.38
N GLY A 25 -5.82 1.57 -5.38
CA GLY A 25 -6.43 2.69 -6.10
C GLY A 25 -6.04 4.06 -5.52
N GLY A 26 -5.86 4.19 -4.22
CA GLY A 26 -5.35 5.43 -3.60
C GLY A 26 -3.91 5.72 -4.03
N VAL A 27 -3.05 4.70 -4.03
CA VAL A 27 -1.66 4.81 -4.47
C VAL A 27 -1.57 5.05 -5.98
N ASP A 28 -2.42 4.42 -6.80
CA ASP A 28 -2.51 4.65 -8.24
C ASP A 28 -2.82 6.12 -8.59
N ASN A 29 -3.78 6.71 -7.87
CA ASN A 29 -4.11 8.12 -8.04
C ASN A 29 -2.92 9.02 -7.66
N GLU A 30 -2.22 8.73 -6.56
CA GLU A 30 -1.03 9.49 -6.17
C GLU A 30 0.07 9.38 -7.23
N VAL A 31 0.34 8.18 -7.74
CA VAL A 31 1.35 7.96 -8.80
C VAL A 31 0.95 8.74 -10.05
N SER A 32 -0.32 8.72 -10.45
CA SER A 32 -0.80 9.47 -11.61
C SER A 32 -0.56 10.97 -11.47
N THR A 33 -0.86 11.56 -10.31
CA THR A 33 -0.55 12.97 -10.04
C THR A 33 0.95 13.23 -9.97
N ALA A 34 1.73 12.32 -9.39
CA ALA A 34 3.18 12.44 -9.30
C ALA A 34 3.87 12.42 -10.67
N VAL A 35 3.35 11.65 -11.63
CA VAL A 35 3.82 11.66 -13.03
C VAL A 35 3.61 13.02 -13.68
N GLU A 36 2.45 13.65 -13.46
CA GLU A 36 2.17 15.00 -13.99
C GLU A 36 3.12 16.06 -13.37
N ASP A 37 3.48 15.89 -12.11
CA ASP A 37 4.35 16.80 -11.35
C ASP A 37 5.86 16.51 -11.49
N GLY A 38 6.26 15.39 -12.09
CA GLY A 38 7.66 14.95 -12.17
C GLY A 38 8.27 14.55 -10.81
N ARG A 39 7.48 13.96 -9.91
CA ARG A 39 7.90 13.50 -8.57
C ARG A 39 8.36 12.04 -8.59
N ASP A 40 9.55 11.80 -9.15
CA ASP A 40 10.09 10.44 -9.40
C ASP A 40 10.16 9.53 -8.16
N ASP A 41 10.44 10.07 -6.98
CA ASP A 41 10.51 9.32 -5.72
C ASP A 41 9.14 8.73 -5.31
N ILE A 42 8.07 9.48 -5.57
CA ILE A 42 6.69 9.08 -5.33
C ILE A 42 6.27 8.02 -6.33
N ILE A 43 6.66 8.19 -7.60
CA ILE A 43 6.39 7.24 -8.68
C ILE A 43 7.02 5.89 -8.35
N GLU A 44 8.32 5.88 -8.03
CA GLU A 44 9.06 4.66 -7.68
C GLU A 44 8.45 3.96 -6.46
N THR A 45 8.24 4.71 -5.36
CA THR A 45 7.68 4.14 -4.13
C THR A 45 6.27 3.62 -4.34
N GLY A 46 5.43 4.34 -5.08
CA GLY A 46 4.06 3.96 -5.36
C GLY A 46 3.96 2.70 -6.22
N HIS A 47 4.77 2.59 -7.28
CA HIS A 47 4.86 1.36 -8.06
C HIS A 47 5.32 0.16 -7.22
N ALA A 48 6.37 0.34 -6.41
CA ALA A 48 6.88 -0.74 -5.56
C ALA A 48 5.81 -1.27 -4.57
N VAL A 49 5.00 -0.38 -3.98
CA VAL A 49 3.88 -0.76 -3.09
C VAL A 49 2.83 -1.59 -3.84
N ARG A 50 2.44 -1.13 -5.03
CA ARG A 50 1.38 -1.78 -5.81
C ARG A 50 1.81 -3.14 -6.32
N GLU A 51 3.01 -3.23 -6.88
CA GLU A 51 3.60 -4.48 -7.36
C GLU A 51 3.72 -5.51 -6.24
N ALA A 52 4.12 -5.08 -5.03
CA ALA A 52 4.21 -5.97 -3.88
C ALA A 52 2.86 -6.60 -3.53
N GLY A 53 1.76 -5.84 -3.57
CA GLY A 53 0.44 -6.42 -3.33
C GLY A 53 -0.11 -7.20 -4.52
N TRP A 54 0.16 -6.82 -5.76
CA TRP A 54 -0.21 -7.64 -6.92
C TRP A 54 0.45 -9.02 -6.84
N SER A 55 1.73 -9.06 -6.47
CA SER A 55 2.46 -10.32 -6.30
C SER A 55 1.90 -11.15 -5.14
N GLN A 56 1.68 -10.54 -3.98
CA GLN A 56 1.27 -11.25 -2.76
C GLN A 56 -0.21 -11.64 -2.72
N VAL A 57 -1.09 -10.81 -3.31
CA VAL A 57 -2.55 -11.01 -3.23
C VAL A 57 -3.08 -11.68 -4.48
N ALA A 58 -2.67 -11.23 -5.67
CA ALA A 58 -3.16 -11.76 -6.94
C ALA A 58 -2.27 -12.88 -7.50
N GLY A 59 -1.09 -13.14 -6.92
CA GLY A 59 -0.12 -14.08 -7.51
C GLY A 59 0.42 -13.59 -8.86
N TRP A 60 0.45 -12.26 -9.08
CA TRP A 60 1.00 -11.66 -10.28
C TRP A 60 2.52 -11.88 -10.39
N ILE A 61 3.00 -12.11 -11.60
CA ILE A 61 4.42 -12.31 -11.91
C ILE A 61 4.87 -11.26 -12.92
N ALA A 62 5.88 -10.49 -12.53
CA ALA A 62 6.46 -9.45 -13.37
C ALA A 62 6.90 -9.99 -14.75
N GLY A 63 6.49 -9.29 -15.81
CA GLY A 63 6.81 -9.64 -17.19
C GLY A 63 6.06 -10.84 -17.77
N VAL A 64 5.10 -11.44 -17.04
CA VAL A 64 4.28 -12.56 -17.53
C VAL A 64 2.85 -12.07 -17.82
N PRO A 65 2.47 -11.84 -19.09
CA PRO A 65 1.14 -11.37 -19.46
C PRO A 65 0.05 -12.35 -18.99
N GLY A 66 -1.00 -11.82 -18.36
CA GLY A 66 -2.12 -12.62 -17.87
C GLY A 66 -1.80 -13.46 -16.62
N SER A 67 -0.65 -13.24 -15.97
CA SER A 67 -0.38 -13.85 -14.67
C SER A 67 -1.22 -13.22 -13.55
N GLY A 68 -1.51 -14.05 -12.56
CA GLY A 68 -2.30 -13.67 -11.39
C GLY A 68 -3.80 -13.62 -11.64
N ARG A 69 -4.53 -13.71 -10.54
CA ARG A 69 -5.98 -13.53 -10.48
C ARG A 69 -6.33 -13.00 -9.11
N TRP A 70 -7.05 -11.88 -9.08
CA TRP A 70 -7.56 -11.35 -7.82
C TRP A 70 -8.50 -12.36 -7.15
N PRO A 71 -8.29 -12.68 -5.86
CA PRO A 71 -9.27 -13.40 -5.08
C PRO A 71 -10.56 -12.56 -4.91
N PRO A 72 -11.67 -13.16 -4.45
CA PRO A 72 -12.89 -12.42 -4.09
C PRO A 72 -12.63 -11.30 -3.08
N ASN A 73 -13.42 -10.22 -3.18
CA ASN A 73 -13.28 -9.00 -2.37
C ASN A 73 -13.33 -9.23 -0.85
N ASP A 74 -14.05 -10.24 -0.40
CA ASP A 74 -14.24 -10.62 1.00
C ASP A 74 -13.15 -11.58 1.53
N GLU A 75 -12.34 -12.16 0.65
CA GLU A 75 -11.21 -13.00 1.04
C GLU A 75 -10.16 -12.16 1.78
N ARG A 76 -9.53 -12.76 2.80
CA ARG A 76 -8.45 -12.10 3.55
C ARG A 76 -7.13 -12.35 2.84
N ALA A 77 -6.33 -11.30 2.72
CA ALA A 77 -4.97 -11.33 2.22
C ALA A 77 -4.03 -10.66 3.22
N THR A 78 -2.81 -11.16 3.28
CA THR A 78 -1.73 -10.53 4.06
C THR A 78 -0.77 -9.89 3.09
N VAL A 79 -0.55 -8.58 3.23
CA VAL A 79 0.45 -7.85 2.47
C VAL A 79 1.57 -7.46 3.40
N THR A 80 2.80 -7.75 2.98
CA THR A 80 4.02 -7.39 3.68
C THR A 80 4.72 -6.30 2.89
N LEU A 81 4.95 -5.15 3.53
CA LEU A 81 5.69 -4.00 2.99
C LEU A 81 6.72 -3.53 4.01
N SER A 82 7.72 -2.77 3.55
CA SER A 82 8.63 -2.07 4.45
C SER A 82 7.91 -1.04 5.31
N ARG A 83 8.56 -0.63 6.40
CA ARG A 83 8.03 0.45 7.25
C ARG A 83 7.82 1.74 6.46
N LYS A 84 8.76 2.07 5.56
CA LYS A 84 8.68 3.27 4.70
C LYS A 84 7.50 3.20 3.74
N GLN A 85 7.28 2.04 3.13
CA GLN A 85 6.15 1.80 2.23
C GLN A 85 4.80 1.91 2.95
N TRP A 86 4.66 1.36 4.15
CA TRP A 86 3.44 1.54 4.94
C TRP A 86 3.18 3.00 5.34
N ARG A 87 4.22 3.74 5.74
CA ARG A 87 4.11 5.18 6.01
C ARG A 87 3.68 5.97 4.78
N PHE A 88 4.23 5.60 3.62
CA PHE A 88 3.81 6.17 2.34
C PHE A 88 2.33 5.91 2.08
N VAL A 89 1.84 4.68 2.24
CA VAL A 89 0.42 4.32 2.08
C VAL A 89 -0.46 5.15 3.01
N VAL A 90 -0.11 5.28 4.29
CA VAL A 90 -0.87 6.09 5.26
C VAL A 90 -0.95 7.55 4.82
N ARG A 91 0.17 8.15 4.43
CA ARG A 91 0.21 9.53 3.96
C ARG A 91 -0.69 9.75 2.74
N VAL A 92 -0.62 8.84 1.77
CA VAL A 92 -1.42 8.91 0.55
C VAL A 92 -2.92 8.83 0.86
N LEU A 93 -3.33 7.84 1.66
CA LEU A 93 -4.74 7.67 1.98
C LEU A 93 -5.28 8.78 2.89
N ASP A 94 -4.49 9.28 3.86
CA ASP A 94 -4.85 10.45 4.65
C ASP A 94 -5.03 11.69 3.74
N HIS A 95 -4.18 11.87 2.72
CA HIS A 95 -4.35 12.94 1.74
C HIS A 95 -5.65 12.77 0.93
N TRP A 96 -5.90 11.59 0.37
CA TRP A 96 -7.09 11.32 -0.45
C TRP A 96 -8.41 11.30 0.35
N GLU A 97 -8.36 11.07 1.66
CA GLU A 97 -9.50 11.31 2.56
C GLU A 97 -9.75 12.81 2.74
N SER A 98 -8.69 13.60 2.95
CA SER A 98 -8.82 15.04 3.22
C SER A 98 -9.38 15.85 2.03
N VAL A 99 -9.12 15.42 0.80
CA VAL A 99 -9.61 16.07 -0.44
C VAL A 99 -11.02 15.63 -0.85
N GLY A 100 -11.67 14.74 -0.08
CA GLY A 100 -13.12 14.59 -0.07
C GLY A 100 -13.76 14.01 -1.33
N ARG A 101 -13.17 12.98 -1.96
CA ARG A 101 -13.92 12.18 -2.94
C ARG A 101 -14.63 11.04 -2.21
N PRO A 102 -15.99 11.02 -2.13
CA PRO A 102 -16.69 9.91 -1.52
C PRO A 102 -16.60 8.70 -2.46
N ALA A 103 -15.56 7.88 -2.29
CA ALA A 103 -15.73 6.47 -2.55
C ALA A 103 -16.44 5.94 -1.31
N GLY A 104 -17.74 5.65 -1.42
CA GLY A 104 -18.64 5.31 -0.32
C GLY A 104 -18.29 4.06 0.50
N ASP A 105 -17.06 3.57 0.39
CA ASP A 105 -16.58 2.29 0.92
C ASP A 105 -15.40 2.46 1.91
N ARG A 106 -14.94 3.68 2.23
CA ARG A 106 -13.72 3.90 3.06
C ARG A 106 -13.92 3.90 4.57
N GLU A 107 -15.07 3.44 5.08
CA GLU A 107 -15.32 3.33 6.54
C GLU A 107 -14.27 2.47 7.27
N PHE A 108 -13.60 1.55 6.55
CA PHE A 108 -12.54 0.73 7.12
C PHE A 108 -11.21 1.47 7.33
N TRP A 109 -10.98 2.62 6.68
CA TRP A 109 -9.66 3.27 6.69
C TRP A 109 -9.19 3.65 8.09
N PRO A 110 -9.99 4.27 8.97
CA PRO A 110 -9.56 4.59 10.33
C PRO A 110 -9.06 3.36 11.12
N VAL A 111 -9.70 2.21 10.94
CA VAL A 111 -9.32 0.95 11.60
C VAL A 111 -8.01 0.41 11.00
N LEU A 112 -7.93 0.33 9.68
CA LEU A 112 -6.74 -0.20 8.99
C LEU A 112 -5.51 0.69 9.24
N ARG A 113 -5.70 2.01 9.23
CA ARG A 113 -4.69 3.01 9.61
C ARG A 113 -4.14 2.75 11.00
N GLY A 114 -5.01 2.48 11.98
CA GLY A 114 -4.60 2.16 13.35
C GLY A 114 -3.73 0.90 13.42
N ILE A 115 -4.09 -0.15 12.68
CA ILE A 115 -3.32 -1.40 12.59
C ILE A 115 -1.95 -1.14 11.96
N ILE A 116 -1.91 -0.42 10.84
CA ILE A 116 -0.66 -0.10 10.13
C ILE A 116 0.26 0.70 11.06
N LEU A 117 -0.24 1.75 11.71
CA LEU A 117 0.57 2.60 12.58
C LEU A 117 1.10 1.86 13.81
N ALA A 118 0.30 0.96 14.40
CA ALA A 118 0.74 0.11 15.49
C ALA A 118 1.90 -0.83 15.09
N GLY A 119 1.88 -1.36 13.86
CA GLY A 119 2.97 -2.19 13.33
C GLY A 119 4.20 -1.39 12.89
N VAL A 120 4.00 -0.16 12.41
CA VAL A 120 5.06 0.75 11.94
C VAL A 120 5.89 1.33 13.08
N GLY A 121 5.28 1.60 14.24
CA GLY A 121 5.95 2.23 15.38
C GLY A 121 6.22 3.74 15.19
N ASP A 122 6.36 4.44 16.32
CA ASP A 122 6.40 5.91 16.44
C ASP A 122 7.74 6.58 16.08
N GLU A 123 8.66 5.92 15.38
CA GLU A 123 9.93 6.58 15.05
C GLU A 123 9.72 7.69 14.01
N PRO A 124 10.06 8.95 14.31
CA PRO A 124 9.95 10.03 13.33
C PRO A 124 10.83 9.72 12.11
N ALA A 125 10.35 10.16 10.95
CA ALA A 125 11.10 10.11 9.70
C ALA A 125 12.41 10.91 9.78
#